data_AF-A0A954JB16-F1
#
_entry.id   AF-A0A954JB16-F1
#
_cell.length_a   1.000
_cell.length_b   1.000
_cell.length_c   1.000
_cell.angle_alpha   90.00
_cell.angle_beta   90.00
_cell.angle_gamma   90.00
#
_symmetry.space_group_name_H-M   'P 1'
#
loop_
_entity.id
_entity.type
_entity.pdbx_description
1 polymer ?
#
loop_
_entity_poly.entity_id
_entity_poly.type
_entity_poly.pdbx_seq_one_letter_code
_entity_poly.pdbx_strand_id
1 'polypeptide(L)' 'MANQSEQKPDPEKAVSEFQQAAESEEIGLFAEFWYFIRDNKAWWMIPILLTFAAIGLLIWFSATPLAPFIYPLF' A
#
# COMPACT_ATOMS: atom_id res chain seq x y z
N MET A 1 39.21 -39.39 -10.38
CA MET A 1 37.94 -39.07 -9.69
C MET A 1 36.91 -38.74 -10.76
N ALA A 2 36.06 -39.70 -11.14
CA ALA A 2 35.10 -39.51 -12.21
C ALA A 2 33.72 -39.16 -11.65
N ASN A 3 33.14 -38.13 -12.25
CA ASN A 3 31.73 -38.02 -12.59
C ASN A 3 30.75 -37.72 -11.45
N GLN A 4 30.71 -36.44 -11.06
CA GLN A 4 29.47 -35.80 -10.63
C GLN A 4 28.60 -35.68 -11.87
N SER A 5 27.84 -36.75 -12.13
CA SER A 5 26.83 -36.85 -13.16
C SER A 5 26.02 -35.56 -13.25
N GLU A 6 25.96 -35.01 -14.45
CA GLU A 6 25.01 -33.99 -14.90
C GLU A 6 23.59 -34.42 -14.48
N GLN A 7 23.19 -34.04 -13.28
CA GLN A 7 21.85 -34.28 -12.78
C GLN A 7 20.96 -33.28 -13.51
N LYS A 8 20.49 -33.67 -14.69
CA LYS A 8 19.41 -32.98 -15.39
C LYS A 8 18.29 -32.79 -14.36
N PRO A 9 17.77 -31.57 -14.20
CA PRO A 9 16.70 -31.31 -13.25
C PRO A 9 15.59 -32.30 -13.52
N ASP A 10 15.29 -33.10 -12.51
CA ASP A 10 14.21 -34.07 -12.56
C ASP A 10 12.94 -33.31 -12.96
N PRO A 11 12.31 -33.62 -14.11
CA PRO A 11 11.19 -32.85 -14.63
C PRO A 11 10.04 -32.78 -13.62
N GLU A 12 9.92 -33.77 -12.74
CA GLU A 12 8.91 -33.82 -11.68
C GLU A 12 9.18 -32.77 -10.58
N LYS A 13 10.45 -32.57 -10.20
CA LYS A 13 10.83 -31.52 -9.25
C LYS A 13 10.67 -30.13 -9.84
N ALA A 14 11.04 -29.95 -11.10
CA ALA A 14 10.90 -28.67 -11.79
C ALA A 14 9.43 -28.21 -11.87
N VAL A 15 8.51 -29.15 -12.11
CA VAL A 15 7.05 -28.87 -12.12
C VAL A 15 6.55 -28.54 -10.72
N SER A 16 6.98 -29.28 -9.69
CA SER A 16 6.57 -29.03 -8.30
C SER A 16 7.05 -27.66 -7.79
N GLU A 17 8.28 -27.25 -8.09
CA GLU A 17 8.82 -25.94 -7.70
C GLU A 17 8.08 -24.80 -8.41
N PHE A 18 7.75 -24.97 -9.69
CA PHE A 18 6.97 -23.99 -10.45
C PHE A 18 5.54 -23.86 -9.92
N GLN A 19 4.91 -24.98 -9.56
CA GLN A 19 3.57 -24.98 -8.98
C GLN A 19 3.55 -24.32 -7.60
N GLN A 20 4.57 -24.55 -6.76
CA GLN A 20 4.73 -23.85 -5.48
C GLN A 20 4.92 -22.33 -5.65
N ALA A 21 5.65 -21.89 -6.69
CA ALA A 21 5.80 -20.47 -6.98
C ALA A 21 4.49 -19.83 -7.45
N ALA A 22 3.65 -20.57 -8.20
CA ALA A 22 2.33 -20.11 -8.62
C ALA A 22 1.28 -20.16 -7.50
N GLU A 23 1.46 -21.02 -6.49
CA GLU A 23 0.63 -21.11 -5.28
C GLU A 23 1.06 -20.13 -4.18
N SER A 24 2.18 -19.42 -4.39
CA SER A 24 2.62 -18.40 -3.44
C SER A 24 1.59 -17.28 -3.35
N GLU A 25 1.29 -16.87 -2.12
CA GLU A 25 0.26 -15.87 -1.85
C GLU A 25 0.67 -14.54 -2.50
N GLU A 26 -0.02 -14.15 -3.57
CA GLU A 26 0.20 -12.85 -4.20
C GLU A 26 -0.09 -11.76 -3.17
N ILE A 27 0.94 -11.02 -2.80
CA ILE A 27 0.82 -9.87 -1.92
C ILE A 27 -0.10 -8.89 -2.65
N GLY A 28 -1.29 -8.63 -2.09
CA GLY A 28 -2.27 -7.79 -2.77
C GLY A 28 -1.71 -6.41 -3.10
N LEU A 29 -2.21 -5.79 -4.19
CA LEU A 29 -1.75 -4.48 -4.70
C LEU A 29 -1.60 -3.40 -3.61
N PHE A 30 -2.50 -3.38 -2.63
CA PHE A 30 -2.45 -2.44 -1.51
C PHE A 30 -1.26 -2.70 -0.57
N ALA A 31 -0.92 -3.95 -0.32
CA ALA A 31 0.22 -4.32 0.51
C ALA A 31 1.55 -4.05 -0.21
N GLU A 32 1.64 -4.32 -1.52
CA GLU A 32 2.79 -3.91 -2.34
C GLU A 32 2.95 -2.39 -2.37
N PHE A 33 1.86 -1.64 -2.52
CA PHE A 33 1.89 -0.17 -2.52
C PHE A 33 2.33 0.40 -1.16
N TRP A 34 1.86 -0.19 -0.07
CA TRP A 34 2.30 0.17 1.28
C TRP A 34 3.79 -0.13 1.50
N TYR A 35 4.25 -1.29 1.04
CA TYR A 35 5.66 -1.67 1.08
C TYR A 35 6.51 -0.67 0.29
N PHE A 36 6.07 -0.27 -0.91
CA PHE A 36 6.74 0.72 -1.76
C PHE A 36 6.84 2.10 -1.08
N ILE A 37 5.76 2.59 -0.46
CA ILE A 37 5.77 3.87 0.27
C ILE A 37 6.74 3.82 1.45
N ARG A 38 6.77 2.71 2.18
CA ARG A 38 7.69 2.49 3.31
C ARG A 38 9.14 2.47 2.84
N ASP A 39 9.45 1.76 1.75
CA ASP A 39 10.79 1.67 1.16
C ASP A 39 11.28 3.01 0.62
N ASN A 40 10.38 3.82 0.02
CA ASN A 40 10.73 5.14 -0.51
C ASN A 40 11.00 6.20 0.59
N LYS A 41 10.90 5.84 1.88
CA LYS A 41 11.00 6.79 3.01
C LYS A 41 10.17 8.04 2.77
N ALA A 42 8.93 7.87 2.30
CA ALA A 42 7.99 8.97 2.11
C ALA A 42 7.46 9.53 3.44
N TRP A 43 8.33 9.76 4.43
CA TRP A 43 8.05 10.40 5.72
C TRP A 43 7.41 11.78 5.51
N TRP A 44 7.68 12.43 4.38
CA TRP A 44 7.06 13.69 3.97
C TRP A 44 5.59 13.57 3.53
N MET A 45 5.06 12.38 3.26
CA MET A 45 3.67 12.18 2.83
C MET A 45 2.74 12.18 4.03
N ILE A 46 3.21 11.73 5.18
CA ILE A 46 2.46 11.73 6.43
C ILE A 46 1.98 13.16 6.78
N PRO A 47 2.84 14.20 6.85
CA PRO A 47 2.38 15.55 7.18
C PRO A 47 1.45 16.14 6.10
N ILE A 48 1.64 15.80 4.82
CA ILE A 48 0.75 16.24 3.74
C ILE A 48 -0.64 15.63 3.91
N LEU A 49 -0.73 14.30 4.07
CA LEU A 49 -1.98 13.58 4.27
C LEU A 49 -2.69 14.05 5.55
N LEU A 50 -1.95 14.28 6.63
CA LEU A 50 -2.49 14.79 7.89
C LEU A 50 -3.08 16.20 7.71
N THR A 51 -2.41 17.07 6.93
CA THR A 51 -2.92 18.42 6.63
C THR A 51 -4.22 18.34 5.82
N PHE A 52 -4.28 17.49 4.80
CA PHE A 52 -5.52 17.28 4.03
C PHE A 52 -6.67 16.73 4.88
N ALA A 53 -6.38 15.76 5.75
CA ALA A 53 -7.37 15.23 6.69
C ALA A 53 -7.85 16.32 7.67
N ALA A 54 -6.95 17.15 8.19
CA ALA A 54 -7.29 18.28 9.06
C ALA A 54 -8.19 19.30 8.36
N ILE A 55 -7.89 19.65 7.10
CA ILE A 55 -8.74 20.54 6.28
C ILE A 55 -10.12 19.90 6.06
N GLY A 56 -10.18 18.61 5.70
CA GLY A 56 -11.45 17.89 5.55
C GLY A 56 -12.28 17.89 6.83
N LEU A 57 -11.64 17.69 7.99
CA LEU A 57 -12.29 17.80 9.29
C LEU A 57 -12.78 19.21 9.57
N LEU A 58 -11.97 20.24 9.31
CA LEU A 58 -12.39 21.63 9.49
C LEU A 58 -13.60 21.97 8.62
N ILE A 59 -13.64 21.49 7.37
CA ILE A 59 -14.80 21.65 6.48
C ILE A 59 -16.02 20.92 7.06
N TRP A 60 -15.84 19.70 7.55
CA TRP A 60 -16.92 18.95 8.20
C TRP A 60 -17.50 19.68 9.42
N PHE A 61 -16.64 20.25 10.26
CA PHE A 61 -17.04 21.07 11.42
C PHE A 61 -17.51 22.48 11.06
N SER A 62 -17.20 22.98 9.85
CA SER A 62 -17.61 24.30 9.39
C SER A 62 -19.11 24.42 9.06
N ALA A 63 -19.86 23.30 9.10
CA ALA A 63 -21.31 23.25 8.91
C ALA A 63 -22.09 23.92 10.06
N THR A 64 -21.56 24.98 10.66
CA THR A 64 -22.26 25.82 11.63
C THR A 64 -23.36 26.58 10.89
N PRO A 65 -24.65 26.36 11.20
CA PRO A 65 -25.79 27.06 10.57
C PRO A 65 -25.84 28.56 10.92
N LEU A 66 -24.86 29.09 11.66
CA LEU A 66 -24.79 30.46 12.15
C LEU A 66 -24.17 31.44 11.14
N ALA A 67 -23.52 30.96 10.06
CA ALA A 67 -22.99 31.81 8.98
C ALA A 67 -24.00 32.83 8.40
N PRO A 68 -25.30 32.51 8.17
CA PRO A 68 -26.29 33.49 7.71
C PRO A 68 -26.83 34.43 8.82
N PHE A 69 -26.50 34.22 10.10
CA PHE A 69 -27.07 34.98 11.23
C PHE A 69 -26.07 35.89 11.95
N ILE A 70 -24.83 36.01 11.45
CA ILE A 70 -23.87 37.03 11.92
C ILE A 70 -24.13 38.41 11.28
N TYR A 71 -24.88 38.48 10.17
CA TYR A 71 -25.22 39.73 9.46
C TYR A 71 -26.59 40.39 9.73
N PRO A 72 -27.64 39.76 10.28
CA PRO A 72 -28.95 40.41 10.47
C PRO A 72 -29.07 41.27 11.75
N LEU A 73 -27.98 41.49 12.50
CA LEU A 73 -27.99 42.31 13.71
C LEU A 73 -27.39 43.72 13.52
N PHE A 74 -27.05 44.12 12.30
CA PHE A 74 -26.64 45.48 11.93
C PHE A 74 -27.40 45.96 10.70
#